data_AF-A0AAJ2U0G4-F1
#
_entry.id   AF-A0AAJ2U0G4-F1
#
_cell.length_a   1.000
_cell.length_b   1.000
_cell.length_c   1.000
_cell.angle_alpha   90.00
_cell.angle_beta   90.00
_cell.angle_gamma   90.00
#
_symmetry.space_group_name_H-M   'P 1'
#
loop_
_entity.id
_entity.type
_entity.pdbx_description
1 polymer ?
#
loop_
_entity_poly.entity_id
_entity_poly.type
_entity_poly.pdbx_seq_one_letter_code
_entity_poly.pdbx_strand_id
1 'polypeptide(L)'
;MSAGDGYKYLLHTVAAADGERPLSTPLTRYYAEAGTPPGRWLGSGLPALADGRIDAGSQVSEAQLELLLGMGRDPGTGAPLGRAYPEYAASGASAAQPTTDAPPPTHRRAVAGYDFTFSLPKSASVLWAVADANTQATIAAAHHKAIDDVLAFMERELAATRAGEAGRDGAVAQVDVTGLIAAAFDHFDSRAGDPQLHTHVVVSNKVRTAFDSKWRSLDGRPLHAATVALSELHTAVFADHLSRALGVQWERREREADRNPVWAIATVPEQLVTEFSSRSRHIDIEKDRLIDEYIATHGRAPSKVTVIRLRQQATLATRPEKQLRSLADLTHEWRSRASRLLDVDGTAWARTAVSHHDAQKPLCAEDIERSILNQLAEHVVEAASERRSTWTRWNLYAEASRQTMGWRFAATDDREAIVGMLTDAAEQRSTRLTPPELAVSPARVPPCR
;
A
#
# COMPACT_ATOMS: atom_id res chain seq x y z
N MET A 1 -11.04 3.52 -5.85
CA MET A 1 -11.38 3.19 -7.25
C MET A 1 -12.87 3.38 -7.47
N SER A 2 -13.29 3.92 -8.63
CA SER A 2 -14.71 4.10 -8.96
C SER A 2 -15.33 2.85 -9.60
N ALA A 3 -16.62 2.62 -9.34
CA ALA A 3 -17.40 1.60 -10.04
C ALA A 3 -17.60 1.94 -11.53
N GLY A 4 -17.88 0.93 -12.34
CA GLY A 4 -17.89 1.05 -13.79
C GLY A 4 -16.47 0.92 -14.34
N ASP A 5 -15.89 1.98 -14.90
CA ASP A 5 -14.61 1.90 -15.63
C ASP A 5 -13.34 1.83 -14.76
N GLY A 6 -13.45 1.87 -13.43
CA GLY A 6 -12.27 1.90 -12.56
C GLY A 6 -11.36 0.67 -12.70
N TYR A 7 -11.92 -0.51 -13.01
CA TYR A 7 -11.14 -1.72 -13.27
C TYR A 7 -10.41 -1.66 -14.62
N LYS A 8 -10.90 -0.91 -15.61
CA LYS A 8 -10.22 -0.73 -16.90
C LYS A 8 -8.87 -0.04 -16.75
N TYR A 9 -8.71 0.83 -15.75
CA TYR A 9 -7.40 1.37 -15.40
C TYR A 9 -6.44 0.26 -14.98
N LEU A 10 -6.91 -0.71 -14.19
CA LEU A 10 -6.10 -1.85 -13.81
C LEU A 10 -5.74 -2.68 -15.05
N LEU A 11 -6.67 -2.96 -15.93
CA LEU A 11 -6.37 -3.75 -17.12
C LEU A 11 -5.40 -3.04 -18.07
N HIS A 12 -5.67 -1.78 -18.41
CA HIS A 12 -4.85 -1.04 -19.38
C HIS A 12 -3.48 -0.60 -18.84
N THR A 13 -3.35 -0.34 -17.55
CA THR A 13 -2.08 0.18 -16.99
C THR A 13 -1.40 -0.74 -16.01
N VAL A 14 -2.09 -1.79 -15.54
CA VAL A 14 -1.64 -2.66 -14.45
C VAL A 14 -1.56 -4.15 -14.82
N ALA A 15 -2.44 -4.66 -15.68
CA ALA A 15 -2.48 -6.05 -16.12
C ALA A 15 -2.34 -6.13 -17.65
N ALA A 16 -1.12 -5.88 -18.16
CA ALA A 16 -0.86 -5.95 -19.60
C ALA A 16 -0.45 -7.37 -20.03
N ALA A 17 -1.26 -8.39 -19.73
CA ALA A 17 -0.92 -9.80 -19.98
C ALA A 17 -1.96 -10.59 -20.81
N ASP A 18 -2.96 -9.94 -21.41
CA ASP A 18 -3.99 -10.68 -22.14
C ASP A 18 -3.64 -10.85 -23.63
N GLY A 19 -2.82 -11.86 -23.90
CA GLY A 19 -2.70 -12.46 -25.23
C GLY A 19 -2.49 -13.97 -25.11
N GLU A 20 -3.37 -14.78 -25.71
CA GLU A 20 -3.23 -16.25 -25.76
C GLU A 20 -1.83 -16.64 -26.23
N ARG A 21 -1.07 -17.46 -25.47
CA ARG A 21 0.27 -17.90 -25.87
C ARG A 21 0.87 -19.04 -25.02
N PRO A 22 1.85 -19.79 -25.58
CA PRO A 22 2.15 -21.17 -25.22
C PRO A 22 2.90 -21.39 -23.89
N LEU A 23 2.83 -22.63 -23.41
CA LEU A 23 3.31 -23.13 -22.11
C LEU A 23 4.84 -23.17 -22.02
N SER A 24 5.46 -22.16 -21.38
CA SER A 24 6.84 -22.22 -20.86
C SER A 24 6.84 -22.33 -19.32
N THR A 25 7.99 -22.66 -18.72
CA THR A 25 8.15 -22.80 -17.26
C THR A 25 7.92 -21.47 -16.52
N PRO A 26 7.36 -21.47 -15.28
CA PRO A 26 6.91 -20.25 -14.59
C PRO A 26 7.98 -19.17 -14.40
N LEU A 27 9.22 -19.57 -14.13
CA LEU A 27 10.33 -18.63 -13.88
C LEU A 27 10.77 -17.92 -15.16
N THR A 28 10.90 -18.66 -16.27
CA THR A 28 11.28 -18.09 -17.57
C THR A 28 10.19 -17.15 -18.10
N ARG A 29 8.92 -17.47 -17.84
CA ARG A 29 7.77 -16.63 -18.17
C ARG A 29 7.84 -15.25 -17.50
N TYR A 30 8.15 -15.24 -16.21
CA TYR A 30 8.25 -14.01 -15.40
C TYR A 30 9.25 -12.98 -15.96
N TYR A 31 10.31 -13.44 -16.64
CA TYR A 31 11.37 -12.56 -17.16
C TYR A 31 11.25 -12.20 -18.65
N ALA A 32 10.67 -13.09 -19.46
CA ALA A 32 10.70 -12.96 -20.92
C ALA A 32 9.48 -12.23 -21.53
N GLU A 33 8.37 -12.11 -20.79
CA GLU A 33 7.15 -11.51 -21.31
C GLU A 33 7.22 -9.97 -21.32
N ALA A 34 6.69 -9.36 -22.38
CA ALA A 34 6.51 -7.91 -22.44
C ALA A 34 5.26 -7.53 -21.64
N GLY A 35 5.38 -6.56 -20.73
CA GLY A 35 4.30 -6.16 -19.84
C GLY A 35 4.49 -6.69 -18.41
N THR A 36 3.39 -6.70 -17.67
CA THR A 36 3.35 -7.08 -16.25
C THR A 36 2.76 -8.47 -16.09
N PRO A 37 3.19 -9.26 -15.09
CA PRO A 37 2.62 -10.58 -14.87
C PRO A 37 1.12 -10.50 -14.59
N PRO A 38 0.37 -11.58 -14.83
CA PRO A 38 -1.05 -11.59 -14.55
C PRO A 38 -1.30 -11.41 -13.04
N GLY A 39 -2.46 -10.82 -12.71
CA GLY A 39 -2.82 -10.59 -11.32
C GLY A 39 -3.07 -11.88 -10.55
N ARG A 40 -2.97 -11.83 -9.22
CA ARG A 40 -3.25 -12.95 -8.31
C ARG A 40 -4.32 -12.59 -7.27
N TRP A 41 -5.18 -13.53 -6.94
CA TRP A 41 -6.19 -13.38 -5.88
C TRP A 41 -5.55 -13.47 -4.50
N LEU A 42 -5.96 -12.61 -3.56
CA LEU A 42 -5.53 -12.61 -2.16
C LEU A 42 -6.73 -12.42 -1.21
N GLY A 43 -6.54 -12.78 0.06
CA GLY A 43 -7.48 -12.54 1.15
C GLY A 43 -8.29 -13.77 1.56
N SER A 44 -8.70 -13.81 2.83
CA SER A 44 -9.46 -14.93 3.41
C SER A 44 -10.94 -14.93 3.06
N GLY A 45 -11.43 -13.86 2.40
CA GLY A 45 -12.81 -13.78 1.91
C GLY A 45 -13.05 -14.52 0.58
N LEU A 46 -12.01 -14.99 -0.11
CA LEU A 46 -12.11 -15.69 -1.40
C LEU A 46 -12.99 -16.95 -1.39
N PRO A 47 -12.98 -17.81 -0.35
CA PRO A 47 -13.83 -19.01 -0.33
C PRO A 47 -15.34 -18.71 -0.41
N ALA A 48 -15.75 -17.46 -0.13
CA ALA A 48 -17.13 -17.04 -0.28
C ALA A 48 -17.54 -16.73 -1.74
N LEU A 49 -16.59 -16.71 -2.69
CA LEU A 49 -16.80 -16.40 -4.10
C LEU A 49 -16.77 -17.66 -4.96
N ALA A 50 -17.43 -17.61 -6.12
CA ALA A 50 -17.33 -18.63 -7.18
C ALA A 50 -17.58 -20.07 -6.68
N ASP A 51 -18.44 -20.25 -5.68
CA ASP A 51 -18.68 -21.53 -4.99
C ASP A 51 -17.40 -22.17 -4.41
N GLY A 52 -16.45 -21.34 -3.96
CA GLY A 52 -15.17 -21.78 -3.39
C GLY A 52 -14.12 -22.19 -4.42
N ARG A 53 -14.30 -21.83 -5.70
CA ARG A 53 -13.38 -22.20 -6.80
C ARG A 53 -12.26 -21.20 -7.07
N ILE A 54 -12.16 -20.13 -6.27
CA ILE A 54 -11.07 -19.15 -6.36
C ILE A 54 -10.19 -19.30 -5.14
N ASP A 55 -8.99 -19.83 -5.35
CA ASP A 55 -7.98 -19.98 -4.32
C ASP A 55 -7.07 -18.75 -4.23
N ALA A 56 -6.52 -18.48 -3.05
CA ALA A 56 -5.47 -17.50 -2.90
C ALA A 56 -4.25 -17.88 -3.76
N GLY A 57 -3.65 -16.89 -4.44
CA GLY A 57 -2.55 -17.08 -5.38
C GLY A 57 -2.97 -17.47 -6.80
N SER A 58 -4.25 -17.85 -7.01
CA SER A 58 -4.75 -18.16 -8.36
C SER A 58 -4.81 -16.90 -9.24
N GLN A 59 -4.70 -17.11 -10.55
CA GLN A 59 -4.69 -16.02 -11.52
C GLN A 59 -6.04 -15.30 -11.58
N VAL A 60 -5.96 -13.98 -11.65
CA VAL A 60 -7.10 -13.07 -11.87
C VAL A 60 -7.33 -12.92 -13.37
N SER A 61 -8.56 -13.12 -13.84
CA SER A 61 -8.94 -12.80 -15.22
C SER A 61 -9.64 -11.45 -15.35
N GLU A 62 -9.58 -10.85 -16.54
CA GLU A 62 -10.29 -9.61 -16.86
C GLU A 62 -11.80 -9.70 -16.57
N ALA A 63 -12.44 -10.78 -17.02
CA ALA A 63 -13.88 -11.00 -16.80
C ALA A 63 -14.23 -11.08 -15.31
N GLN A 64 -13.38 -11.70 -14.49
CA GLN A 64 -13.59 -11.77 -13.05
C GLN A 64 -13.49 -10.38 -12.39
N LEU A 65 -12.52 -9.55 -12.81
CA LEU A 65 -12.37 -8.18 -12.30
C LEU A 65 -13.55 -7.29 -12.70
N GLU A 66 -14.01 -7.40 -13.94
CA GLU A 66 -15.18 -6.68 -14.43
C GLU A 66 -16.41 -7.01 -13.58
N LEU A 67 -16.66 -8.30 -13.32
CA LEU A 67 -17.77 -8.74 -12.48
C LEU A 67 -17.64 -8.18 -11.06
N LEU A 68 -16.49 -8.36 -10.40
CA LEU A 68 -16.32 -7.98 -9.01
C LEU A 68 -16.23 -6.46 -8.80
N LEU A 69 -15.30 -5.79 -9.47
CA LEU A 69 -15.00 -4.38 -9.28
C LEU A 69 -15.88 -3.49 -10.16
N GLY A 70 -16.17 -3.89 -11.39
CA GLY A 70 -17.04 -3.13 -12.30
C GLY A 70 -18.50 -3.19 -11.86
N MET A 71 -19.01 -4.40 -11.61
CA MET A 71 -20.45 -4.66 -11.43
C MET A 71 -20.86 -5.02 -9.99
N GLY A 72 -19.93 -5.36 -9.11
CA GLY A 72 -20.25 -5.78 -7.74
C GLY A 72 -20.92 -7.15 -7.68
N ARG A 73 -20.51 -8.05 -8.57
CA ARG A 73 -21.02 -9.42 -8.76
C ARG A 73 -19.94 -10.45 -8.46
N ASP A 74 -20.39 -11.66 -8.19
CA ASP A 74 -19.53 -12.81 -7.96
C ASP A 74 -18.72 -13.11 -9.25
N PRO A 75 -17.39 -13.22 -9.16
CA PRO A 75 -16.52 -13.39 -10.33
C PRO A 75 -16.63 -14.76 -11.02
N GLY A 76 -17.18 -15.78 -10.37
CA GLY A 76 -17.35 -17.11 -10.97
C GLY A 76 -18.78 -17.41 -11.44
N THR A 77 -19.78 -16.90 -10.73
CA THR A 77 -21.19 -17.20 -10.97
C THR A 77 -21.97 -16.03 -11.58
N GLY A 78 -21.46 -14.80 -11.49
CA GLY A 78 -22.16 -13.58 -11.92
C GLY A 78 -23.32 -13.15 -11.00
N ALA A 79 -23.50 -13.84 -9.87
CA ALA A 79 -24.55 -13.54 -8.90
C ALA A 79 -24.31 -12.17 -8.20
N PRO A 80 -25.35 -11.42 -7.84
CA PRO A 80 -25.16 -10.15 -7.13
C PRO A 80 -24.53 -10.31 -5.74
N LEU A 81 -23.48 -9.53 -5.43
CA LEU A 81 -22.90 -9.44 -4.09
C LEU A 81 -23.59 -8.33 -3.29
N GLY A 82 -24.87 -8.56 -2.97
CA GLY A 82 -25.72 -7.58 -2.29
C GLY A 82 -26.25 -6.50 -3.24
N ARG A 83 -26.43 -5.26 -2.73
CA ARG A 83 -26.94 -4.15 -3.56
C ARG A 83 -25.96 -3.77 -4.67
N ALA A 84 -26.47 -3.41 -5.84
CA ALA A 84 -25.64 -2.84 -6.90
C ALA A 84 -24.93 -1.55 -6.44
N TYR A 85 -23.83 -1.20 -7.09
CA TYR A 85 -23.15 0.07 -6.82
C TYR A 85 -24.09 1.25 -7.11
N PRO A 86 -24.20 2.24 -6.20
CA PRO A 86 -25.12 3.36 -6.40
C PRO A 86 -24.67 4.27 -7.54
N GLU A 87 -25.60 4.61 -8.41
CA GLU A 87 -25.43 5.68 -9.40
C GLU A 87 -25.82 7.01 -8.75
N TYR A 88 -24.95 8.01 -8.85
CA TYR A 88 -25.25 9.35 -8.36
C TYR A 88 -25.50 10.28 -9.54
N ALA A 89 -26.58 11.04 -9.47
CA ALA A 89 -26.83 12.14 -10.39
C ALA A 89 -25.73 13.21 -10.28
N ALA A 90 -25.47 13.93 -11.37
CA ALA A 90 -24.50 15.03 -11.38
C ALA A 90 -24.92 16.10 -10.36
N SER A 91 -24.08 16.39 -9.37
CA SER A 91 -24.28 17.54 -8.48
C SER A 91 -23.77 18.80 -9.18
N GLY A 92 -24.66 19.77 -9.45
CA GLY A 92 -24.27 21.08 -9.99
C GLY A 92 -25.16 21.69 -11.08
N ALA A 93 -26.24 21.03 -11.53
CA ALA A 93 -27.24 21.68 -12.39
C ALA A 93 -28.15 22.61 -11.56
N SER A 94 -27.59 23.65 -10.96
CA SER A 94 -28.41 24.81 -10.58
C SER A 94 -28.82 25.51 -11.87
N ALA A 95 -30.11 25.80 -12.04
CA ALA A 95 -30.68 26.50 -13.18
C ALA A 95 -30.33 28.02 -13.21
N ALA A 96 -29.13 28.39 -12.75
CA ALA A 96 -28.61 29.74 -12.78
C ALA A 96 -27.40 29.82 -13.73
N GLN A 97 -27.36 30.88 -14.52
CA GLN A 97 -26.50 31.09 -15.70
C GLN A 97 -25.04 30.63 -15.55
N PRO A 98 -24.43 30.07 -16.61
CA PRO A 98 -23.05 29.62 -16.59
C PRO A 98 -22.11 30.84 -16.51
N THR A 99 -21.49 31.06 -15.36
CA THR A 99 -20.28 31.87 -15.26
C THR A 99 -19.09 31.02 -15.75
N THR A 100 -18.23 31.61 -16.58
CA THR A 100 -17.07 30.95 -17.23
C THR A 100 -16.00 30.38 -16.29
N ASP A 101 -16.14 30.60 -14.97
CA ASP A 101 -15.22 30.11 -13.92
C ASP A 101 -15.82 29.02 -13.00
N ALA A 102 -16.97 28.44 -13.35
CA ALA A 102 -17.52 27.34 -12.56
C ALA A 102 -16.63 26.08 -12.73
N PRO A 103 -16.16 25.43 -11.65
CA PRO A 103 -15.44 24.17 -11.75
C PRO A 103 -16.33 23.12 -12.45
N PRO A 104 -15.76 22.24 -13.28
CA PRO A 104 -16.53 21.24 -14.00
C PRO A 104 -17.36 20.40 -13.02
N PRO A 105 -18.59 19.99 -13.41
CA PRO A 105 -19.46 19.21 -12.54
C PRO A 105 -18.75 17.95 -12.07
N THR A 106 -18.67 17.78 -10.75
CA THR A 106 -18.07 16.58 -10.16
C THR A 106 -19.12 15.50 -10.04
N HIS A 107 -18.96 14.42 -10.81
CA HIS A 107 -19.81 13.24 -10.69
C HIS A 107 -19.31 12.41 -9.50
N ARG A 108 -20.08 12.36 -8.42
CA ARG A 108 -19.82 11.40 -7.33
C ARG A 108 -19.94 9.99 -7.92
N ARG A 109 -18.89 9.17 -7.81
CA ARG A 109 -18.92 7.77 -8.26
C ARG A 109 -18.92 6.84 -7.06
N ALA A 110 -19.62 5.71 -7.18
CA ALA A 110 -19.54 4.66 -6.17
C ALA A 110 -18.12 4.14 -6.05
N VAL A 111 -17.72 3.77 -4.83
CA VAL A 111 -16.42 3.15 -4.57
C VAL A 111 -16.55 1.65 -4.87
N ALA A 112 -15.78 1.17 -5.83
CA ALA A 112 -15.71 -0.26 -6.18
C ALA A 112 -14.67 -1.02 -5.35
N GLY A 113 -13.62 -0.32 -4.93
CA GLY A 113 -12.53 -0.90 -4.18
C GLY A 113 -11.48 0.13 -3.79
N TYR A 114 -10.54 -0.33 -2.97
CA TYR A 114 -9.44 0.44 -2.40
C TYR A 114 -8.13 -0.12 -2.95
N ASP A 115 -7.37 0.71 -3.66
CA ASP A 115 -6.07 0.31 -4.22
C ASP A 115 -4.96 0.69 -3.23
N PHE A 116 -4.30 -0.32 -2.69
CA PHE A 116 -3.11 -0.20 -1.85
C PHE A 116 -1.89 -0.54 -2.69
N THR A 117 -1.09 0.49 -3.01
CA THR A 117 0.15 0.31 -3.76
C THR A 117 1.33 0.11 -2.82
N PHE A 118 1.75 -1.13 -2.64
CA PHE A 118 2.90 -1.48 -1.82
C PHE A 118 4.18 -1.30 -2.64
N SER A 119 5.00 -0.31 -2.30
CA SER A 119 6.26 -0.03 -3.01
C SER A 119 7.44 -0.37 -2.12
N LEU A 120 8.45 -1.04 -2.66
CA LEU A 120 9.68 -1.28 -1.92
C LEU A 120 10.48 0.02 -1.71
N PRO A 121 11.29 0.09 -0.62
CA PRO A 121 12.33 1.11 -0.51
C PRO A 121 13.20 1.13 -1.76
N LYS A 122 13.65 2.32 -2.16
CA LYS A 122 14.34 2.48 -3.44
C LYS A 122 15.61 1.63 -3.53
N SER A 123 16.38 1.54 -2.45
CA SER A 123 17.57 0.69 -2.37
C SER A 123 17.25 -0.79 -2.61
N ALA A 124 16.13 -1.30 -2.10
CA ALA A 124 15.69 -2.66 -2.35
C ALA A 124 15.25 -2.88 -3.81
N SER A 125 14.54 -1.92 -4.42
CA SER A 125 14.22 -1.97 -5.86
C SER A 125 15.47 -1.94 -6.74
N VAL A 126 16.47 -1.14 -6.37
CA VAL A 126 17.77 -1.07 -7.07
C VAL A 126 18.50 -2.40 -6.96
N LEU A 127 18.63 -2.96 -5.75
CA LEU A 127 19.27 -4.26 -5.54
C LEU A 127 18.58 -5.34 -6.36
N TRP A 128 17.25 -5.40 -6.32
CA TRP A 128 16.45 -6.32 -7.14
C TRP A 128 16.73 -6.15 -8.64
N ALA A 129 16.75 -4.93 -9.14
CA ALA A 129 16.92 -4.68 -10.57
C ALA A 129 18.28 -5.13 -11.14
N VAL A 130 19.34 -5.16 -10.33
CA VAL A 130 20.68 -5.51 -10.81
C VAL A 130 21.12 -6.91 -10.41
N ALA A 131 20.43 -7.52 -9.45
CA ALA A 131 20.69 -8.87 -8.95
C ALA A 131 20.44 -9.98 -10.00
N ASP A 132 21.02 -11.16 -9.78
CA ASP A 132 20.73 -12.36 -10.55
C ASP A 132 19.29 -12.87 -10.29
N ALA A 133 18.82 -13.80 -11.13
CA ALA A 133 17.43 -14.28 -11.09
C ALA A 133 17.04 -14.91 -9.74
N ASN A 134 17.95 -15.61 -9.06
CA ASN A 134 17.65 -16.24 -7.77
C ASN A 134 17.47 -15.18 -6.67
N THR A 135 18.38 -14.23 -6.61
CA THR A 135 18.29 -13.10 -5.67
C THR A 135 17.06 -12.22 -5.97
N GLN A 136 16.74 -12.00 -7.25
CA GLN A 136 15.52 -11.31 -7.67
C GLN A 136 14.24 -12.01 -7.18
N ALA A 137 14.15 -13.32 -7.39
CA ALA A 137 13.02 -14.12 -6.92
C ALA A 137 12.89 -14.09 -5.39
N THR A 138 14.02 -14.12 -4.68
CA THR A 138 14.05 -14.03 -3.21
C THR A 138 13.51 -12.69 -2.70
N ILE A 139 13.94 -11.57 -3.31
CA ILE A 139 13.43 -10.24 -2.95
C ILE A 139 11.93 -10.10 -3.27
N ALA A 140 11.48 -10.61 -4.43
CA ALA A 140 10.07 -10.60 -4.81
C ALA A 140 9.21 -11.44 -3.85
N ALA A 141 9.68 -12.63 -3.46
CA ALA A 141 9.00 -13.47 -2.47
C ALA A 141 8.90 -12.78 -1.10
N ALA A 142 9.96 -12.10 -0.64
CA ALA A 142 9.92 -11.31 0.59
C ALA A 142 8.91 -10.15 0.50
N HIS A 143 8.81 -9.51 -0.68
CA HIS A 143 7.81 -8.47 -0.93
C HIS A 143 6.38 -9.00 -0.88
N HIS A 144 6.12 -10.14 -1.53
CA HIS A 144 4.80 -10.78 -1.54
C HIS A 144 4.40 -11.26 -0.14
N LYS A 145 5.32 -11.89 0.60
CA LYS A 145 5.06 -12.31 1.98
C LYS A 145 4.75 -11.14 2.91
N ALA A 146 5.42 -10.00 2.72
CA ALA A 146 5.13 -8.76 3.45
C ALA A 146 3.73 -8.22 3.13
N ILE A 147 3.27 -8.34 1.88
CA ILE A 147 1.90 -7.97 1.49
C ILE A 147 0.88 -8.89 2.16
N ASP A 148 1.12 -10.20 2.15
CA ASP A 148 0.23 -11.19 2.76
C ASP A 148 0.08 -10.93 4.27
N ASP A 149 1.19 -10.63 4.95
CA ASP A 149 1.19 -10.30 6.38
C ASP A 149 0.38 -9.04 6.69
N VAL A 150 0.58 -7.98 5.91
CA VAL A 150 -0.20 -6.74 6.08
C VAL A 150 -1.67 -6.95 5.76
N LEU A 151 -1.99 -7.77 4.76
CA LEU A 151 -3.39 -8.09 4.43
C LEU A 151 -4.05 -8.88 5.56
N ALA A 152 -3.34 -9.83 6.17
CA ALA A 152 -3.81 -10.57 7.33
C ALA A 152 -4.02 -9.64 8.54
N PHE A 153 -3.12 -8.68 8.77
CA PHE A 153 -3.31 -7.63 9.78
C PHE A 153 -4.53 -6.76 9.49
N MET A 154 -4.73 -6.34 8.24
CA MET A 154 -5.90 -5.56 7.83
C MET A 154 -7.20 -6.33 8.08
N GLU A 155 -7.23 -7.64 7.81
CA GLU A 155 -8.38 -8.50 8.07
C GLU A 155 -8.73 -8.58 9.56
N ARG A 156 -7.73 -8.66 10.44
CA ARG A 156 -7.96 -8.72 11.90
C ARG A 156 -8.34 -7.39 12.51
N GLU A 157 -7.68 -6.30 12.10
CA GLU A 157 -7.71 -5.04 12.85
C GLU A 157 -8.56 -3.94 12.20
N LEU A 158 -8.85 -4.05 10.89
CA LEU A 158 -9.46 -2.96 10.11
C LEU A 158 -10.69 -3.36 9.32
N ALA A 159 -10.81 -4.63 8.94
CA ALA A 159 -11.86 -5.12 8.08
C ALA A 159 -13.20 -5.17 8.83
N ALA A 160 -14.01 -4.14 8.60
CA ALA A 160 -15.35 -4.05 9.15
C ALA A 160 -16.32 -3.52 8.10
N THR A 161 -17.60 -3.86 8.26
CA THR A 161 -18.69 -3.21 7.54
C THR A 161 -19.62 -2.51 8.53
N ARG A 162 -20.62 -1.80 8.02
CA ARG A 162 -21.65 -1.16 8.85
C ARG A 162 -22.96 -1.91 8.72
N ALA A 163 -23.61 -2.15 9.85
CA ALA A 163 -24.95 -2.72 9.93
C ALA A 163 -25.85 -1.85 10.82
N GLY A 164 -27.12 -1.76 10.43
CA GLY A 164 -28.13 -0.93 11.09
C GLY A 164 -28.76 0.12 10.17
N GLU A 165 -29.77 0.82 10.67
CA GLU A 165 -30.51 1.84 9.94
C GLU A 165 -30.02 3.23 10.35
N ALA A 166 -29.70 4.08 9.38
CA ALA A 166 -29.36 5.47 9.65
C ALA A 166 -30.68 6.26 9.83
N GLY A 167 -31.02 6.62 11.06
CA GLY A 167 -32.26 7.33 11.38
C GLY A 167 -32.28 7.87 12.81
N ARG A 168 -33.32 8.62 13.17
CA ARG A 168 -33.47 9.25 14.49
C ARG A 168 -33.42 8.24 15.66
N ASP A 169 -33.89 7.02 15.42
CA ASP A 169 -33.94 5.92 16.39
C ASP A 169 -33.10 4.70 15.95
N GLY A 170 -32.27 4.86 14.92
CA GLY A 170 -31.45 3.77 14.35
C GLY A 170 -30.01 3.84 14.84
N ALA A 171 -29.44 2.68 15.22
CA ALA A 171 -28.03 2.55 15.56
C ALA A 171 -27.26 1.95 14.38
N VAL A 172 -26.09 2.53 14.04
CA VAL A 172 -25.16 1.97 13.05
C VAL A 172 -23.95 1.42 13.79
N ALA A 173 -23.79 0.10 13.77
CA ALA A 173 -22.64 -0.59 14.37
C ALA A 173 -21.62 -0.97 13.29
N GLN A 174 -20.33 -0.94 13.65
CA GLN A 174 -19.29 -1.65 12.90
C GLN A 174 -19.36 -3.13 13.27
N VAL A 175 -19.32 -4.00 12.27
CA VAL A 175 -19.49 -5.44 12.43
C VAL A 175 -18.46 -6.18 11.59
N ASP A 176 -18.06 -7.34 12.10
CA ASP A 176 -17.01 -8.17 11.52
C ASP A 176 -17.41 -8.76 10.17
N VAL A 177 -16.41 -8.90 9.32
CA VAL A 177 -16.52 -9.54 8.00
C VAL A 177 -15.79 -10.88 8.02
N THR A 178 -16.14 -11.77 7.10
CA THR A 178 -15.51 -13.09 6.98
C THR A 178 -14.04 -12.99 6.54
N GLY A 179 -13.69 -11.94 5.80
CA GLY A 179 -12.35 -11.71 5.26
C GLY A 179 -12.37 -10.65 4.16
N LEU A 180 -11.19 -10.24 3.71
CA LEU A 180 -11.04 -9.35 2.55
C LEU A 180 -10.95 -10.18 1.26
N ILE A 181 -11.31 -9.54 0.16
CA ILE A 181 -11.14 -10.05 -1.21
C ILE A 181 -10.27 -9.03 -1.93
N ALA A 182 -9.12 -9.45 -2.43
CA ALA A 182 -8.21 -8.55 -3.13
C ALA A 182 -7.60 -9.17 -4.39
N ALA A 183 -7.27 -8.33 -5.36
CA ALA A 183 -6.49 -8.69 -6.53
C ALA A 183 -5.16 -7.93 -6.52
N ALA A 184 -4.04 -8.65 -6.65
CA ALA A 184 -2.70 -8.10 -6.59
C ALA A 184 -1.99 -8.16 -7.94
N PHE A 185 -1.36 -7.07 -8.36
CA PHE A 185 -0.68 -6.94 -9.64
C PHE A 185 0.71 -6.35 -9.46
N ASP A 186 1.73 -7.06 -9.89
CA ASP A 186 3.13 -6.64 -9.73
C ASP A 186 3.57 -5.76 -10.89
N HIS A 187 4.37 -4.75 -10.55
CA HIS A 187 5.01 -3.83 -11.46
C HIS A 187 6.50 -3.70 -11.13
N PHE A 188 7.29 -3.47 -12.17
CA PHE A 188 8.74 -3.51 -12.09
C PHE A 188 9.41 -2.14 -12.21
N ASP A 189 8.78 -1.22 -12.94
CA ASP A 189 9.35 0.06 -13.30
C ASP A 189 8.45 1.24 -12.93
N SER A 190 9.10 2.38 -12.71
CA SER A 190 8.41 3.66 -12.60
C SER A 190 7.98 4.15 -13.98
N ARG A 191 7.16 5.20 -14.02
CA ARG A 191 6.84 5.87 -15.31
C ARG A 191 8.08 6.39 -16.05
N ALA A 192 9.20 6.62 -15.37
CA ALA A 192 10.46 7.04 -15.98
C ALA A 192 11.35 5.86 -16.43
N GLY A 193 10.87 4.61 -16.34
CA GLY A 193 11.64 3.41 -16.68
C GLY A 193 12.65 2.98 -15.61
N ASP A 194 12.73 3.67 -14.47
CA ASP A 194 13.62 3.28 -13.38
C ASP A 194 13.08 2.10 -12.54
N PRO A 195 13.95 1.27 -11.92
CA PRO A 195 13.57 0.17 -11.03
C PRO A 195 12.60 0.59 -9.92
N GLN A 196 11.39 0.07 -9.92
CA GLN A 196 10.42 0.35 -8.88
C GLN A 196 9.55 -0.90 -8.71
N LEU A 197 10.02 -1.86 -7.91
CA LEU A 197 9.21 -3.04 -7.61
C LEU A 197 8.07 -2.62 -6.69
N HIS A 198 6.84 -2.74 -7.17
CA HIS A 198 5.64 -2.40 -6.42
C HIS A 198 4.46 -3.28 -6.83
N THR A 199 3.54 -3.51 -5.92
CA THR A 199 2.31 -4.28 -6.18
C THR A 199 1.10 -3.42 -5.90
N HIS A 200 0.17 -3.34 -6.87
CA HIS A 200 -1.17 -2.79 -6.66
C HIS A 200 -2.06 -3.89 -6.07
N VAL A 201 -2.51 -3.72 -4.84
CA VAL A 201 -3.45 -4.63 -4.17
C VAL A 201 -4.79 -3.95 -4.06
N VAL A 202 -5.73 -4.38 -4.91
CA VAL A 202 -7.06 -3.79 -5.00
C VAL A 202 -8.02 -4.59 -4.14
N VAL A 203 -8.32 -4.07 -2.97
CA VAL A 203 -9.29 -4.63 -2.03
C VAL A 203 -10.70 -4.27 -2.49
N SER A 204 -11.53 -5.29 -2.69
CA SER A 204 -12.93 -5.14 -3.08
C SER A 204 -13.71 -4.36 -2.02
N ASN A 205 -14.62 -3.49 -2.46
CA ASN A 205 -15.59 -2.88 -1.57
C ASN A 205 -16.71 -3.86 -1.19
N LYS A 206 -16.78 -5.05 -1.79
CA LYS A 206 -17.75 -6.09 -1.45
C LYS A 206 -17.16 -7.03 -0.40
N VAL A 207 -17.83 -7.12 0.74
CA VAL A 207 -17.45 -8.00 1.85
C VAL A 207 -18.66 -8.77 2.36
N ARG A 208 -18.43 -9.98 2.83
CA ARG A 208 -19.45 -10.83 3.45
C ARG A 208 -19.35 -10.70 4.97
N THR A 209 -20.46 -10.46 5.65
CA THR A 209 -20.48 -10.38 7.12
C THR A 209 -20.35 -11.75 7.76
N ALA A 210 -19.66 -11.79 8.90
CA ALA A 210 -19.47 -13.03 9.65
C ALA A 210 -20.78 -13.53 10.30
N PHE A 211 -21.61 -12.62 10.85
CA PHE A 211 -22.76 -12.99 11.67
C PHE A 211 -24.02 -13.41 10.88
N ASP A 212 -24.28 -12.85 9.70
CA ASP A 212 -25.47 -13.16 8.88
C ASP A 212 -25.15 -13.52 7.42
N SER A 213 -23.88 -13.67 7.06
CA SER A 213 -23.45 -14.09 5.72
C SER A 213 -23.90 -13.19 4.57
N LYS A 214 -24.38 -11.96 4.84
CA LYS A 214 -24.85 -11.06 3.79
C LYS A 214 -23.72 -10.21 3.23
N TRP A 215 -23.81 -9.94 1.93
CA TRP A 215 -22.90 -9.05 1.24
C TRP A 215 -23.22 -7.58 1.53
N ARG A 216 -22.19 -6.83 1.95
CA ARG A 216 -22.25 -5.41 2.31
C ARG A 216 -21.03 -4.66 1.75
N SER A 217 -21.02 -3.34 1.95
CA SER A 217 -19.89 -2.48 1.60
C SER A 217 -18.87 -2.41 2.73
N LEU A 218 -17.59 -2.51 2.40
CA LEU A 218 -16.50 -2.35 3.36
C LEU A 218 -16.50 -0.92 3.92
N ASP A 219 -16.27 -0.75 5.21
CA ASP A 219 -16.07 0.58 5.79
C ASP A 219 -14.66 1.06 5.46
N GLY A 220 -14.55 2.02 4.54
CA GLY A 220 -13.25 2.58 4.15
C GLY A 220 -12.61 3.52 5.18
N ARG A 221 -13.33 3.97 6.21
CA ARG A 221 -12.76 4.96 7.16
C ARG A 221 -11.57 4.40 7.96
N PRO A 222 -11.64 3.19 8.56
CA PRO A 222 -10.50 2.59 9.25
C PRO A 222 -9.30 2.41 8.32
N LEU A 223 -9.54 1.96 7.09
CA LEU A 223 -8.51 1.78 6.06
C LEU A 223 -7.75 3.08 5.75
N HIS A 224 -8.46 4.19 5.56
CA HIS A 224 -7.84 5.49 5.32
C HIS A 224 -7.10 6.03 6.56
N ALA A 225 -7.66 5.82 7.75
CA ALA A 225 -7.03 6.24 9.00
C ALA A 225 -5.70 5.50 9.28
N ALA A 226 -5.62 4.22 8.87
CA ALA A 226 -4.48 3.35 9.11
C ALA A 226 -3.42 3.34 7.98
N THR A 227 -3.63 4.06 6.87
CA THR A 227 -2.75 3.98 5.68
C THR A 227 -1.26 4.16 5.99
N VAL A 228 -0.90 5.13 6.86
CA VAL A 228 0.50 5.33 7.25
C VAL A 228 1.00 4.17 8.12
N ALA A 229 0.19 3.70 9.08
CA ALA A 229 0.54 2.55 9.91
C ALA A 229 0.79 1.28 9.09
N LEU A 230 -0.07 1.00 8.11
CA LEU A 230 0.09 -0.13 7.17
C LEU A 230 1.35 0.01 6.31
N SER A 231 1.69 1.22 5.88
CA SER A 231 2.92 1.50 5.12
C SER A 231 4.19 1.23 5.94
N GLU A 232 4.20 1.65 7.21
CA GLU A 232 5.34 1.42 8.10
C GLU A 232 5.46 -0.07 8.46
N LEU A 233 4.33 -0.74 8.73
CA LEU A 233 4.29 -2.18 8.98
C LEU A 233 4.83 -2.96 7.78
N HIS A 234 4.33 -2.66 6.56
CA HIS A 234 4.81 -3.28 5.32
C HIS A 234 6.32 -3.19 5.16
N THR A 235 6.87 -1.99 5.35
CA THR A 235 8.31 -1.75 5.21
C THR A 235 9.09 -2.55 6.25
N ALA A 236 8.59 -2.60 7.50
CA ALA A 236 9.23 -3.31 8.60
C ALA A 236 9.22 -4.83 8.43
N VAL A 237 8.07 -5.42 8.09
CA VAL A 237 7.98 -6.87 7.86
C VAL A 237 8.73 -7.28 6.59
N PHE A 238 8.75 -6.44 5.54
CA PHE A 238 9.60 -6.65 4.38
C PHE A 238 11.08 -6.69 4.76
N ALA A 239 11.52 -5.75 5.60
CA ALA A 239 12.90 -5.71 6.07
C ALA A 239 13.25 -6.96 6.89
N ASP A 240 12.35 -7.45 7.73
CA ASP A 240 12.55 -8.70 8.46
C ASP A 240 12.67 -9.91 7.52
N HIS A 241 11.73 -10.07 6.58
CA HIS A 241 11.76 -11.16 5.59
C HIS A 241 13.04 -11.14 4.77
N LEU A 242 13.44 -9.96 4.28
CA LEU A 242 14.62 -9.83 3.45
C LEU A 242 15.91 -10.06 4.22
N SER A 243 15.98 -9.59 5.47
CA SER A 243 17.16 -9.81 6.32
C SER A 243 17.32 -11.28 6.68
N ARG A 244 16.22 -12.01 6.94
CA ARG A 244 16.27 -13.46 7.15
C ARG A 244 16.67 -14.23 5.89
N ALA A 245 16.20 -13.79 4.73
CA ALA A 245 16.42 -14.50 3.47
C ALA A 245 17.82 -14.25 2.88
N LEU A 246 18.35 -13.02 2.99
CA LEU A 246 19.59 -12.60 2.33
C LEU A 246 20.66 -12.03 3.28
N GLY A 247 20.38 -11.87 4.58
CA GLY A 247 21.33 -11.30 5.55
C GLY A 247 21.62 -9.81 5.38
N VAL A 248 20.80 -9.09 4.61
CA VAL A 248 21.03 -7.67 4.31
C VAL A 248 20.88 -6.80 5.56
N GLN A 249 21.76 -5.80 5.66
CA GLN A 249 21.70 -4.80 6.72
C GLN A 249 20.93 -3.56 6.27
N TRP A 250 20.41 -2.83 7.25
CA TRP A 250 19.61 -1.65 7.01
C TRP A 250 20.17 -0.48 7.79
N GLU A 251 20.17 0.68 7.16
CA GLU A 251 20.59 1.93 7.77
C GLU A 251 19.51 2.99 7.61
N ARG A 252 19.47 3.90 8.57
CA ARG A 252 18.61 5.08 8.54
C ARG A 252 19.33 6.19 7.77
N ARG A 253 18.70 6.68 6.72
CA ARG A 253 19.16 7.83 5.93
C ARG A 253 18.27 9.03 6.21
N GLU A 254 18.89 10.12 6.64
CA GLU A 254 18.21 11.40 6.84
C GLU A 254 17.77 11.99 5.50
N ARG A 255 16.71 12.81 5.54
CA ARG A 255 16.20 13.55 4.39
C ARG A 255 16.17 15.05 4.69
N GLU A 256 15.84 15.85 3.68
CA GLU A 256 15.55 17.28 3.83
C GLU A 256 14.65 17.56 5.02
N ALA A 257 14.83 18.74 5.64
CA ALA A 257 14.01 19.21 6.74
C ALA A 257 12.51 19.07 6.41
N ASP A 258 11.72 18.62 7.38
CA ASP A 258 10.30 18.23 7.31
C ASP A 258 9.95 16.82 6.79
N ARG A 259 10.89 16.03 6.25
CA ARG A 259 10.62 14.64 5.86
C ARG A 259 11.06 13.65 6.95
N ASN A 260 10.32 12.55 7.07
CA ASN A 260 10.77 11.44 7.91
C ASN A 260 12.04 10.82 7.30
N PRO A 261 13.00 10.39 8.13
CA PRO A 261 14.10 9.56 7.70
C PRO A 261 13.58 8.30 6.99
N VAL A 262 14.38 7.77 6.08
CA VAL A 262 14.05 6.53 5.37
C VAL A 262 15.05 5.45 5.68
N TRP A 263 14.58 4.20 5.73
CA TRP A 263 15.44 3.05 5.88
C TRP A 263 15.84 2.51 4.50
N ALA A 264 17.11 2.19 4.34
CA ALA A 264 17.68 1.67 3.11
C ALA A 264 18.60 0.48 3.40
N ILE A 265 18.76 -0.41 2.42
CA ILE A 265 19.77 -1.46 2.48
C ILE A 265 21.16 -0.80 2.51
N ALA A 266 21.93 -1.06 3.56
CA ALA A 266 23.19 -0.37 3.85
C ALA A 266 24.24 -0.57 2.74
N THR A 267 24.25 -1.75 2.11
CA THR A 267 25.20 -2.07 1.03
C THR A 267 24.88 -1.37 -0.28
N VAL A 268 23.68 -0.78 -0.45
CA VAL A 268 23.27 -0.11 -1.69
C VAL A 268 23.66 1.37 -1.65
N PRO A 269 24.68 1.82 -2.40
CA PRO A 269 25.18 3.19 -2.29
C PRO A 269 24.17 4.24 -2.77
N GLU A 270 24.20 5.42 -2.16
CA GLU A 270 23.28 6.53 -2.47
C GLU A 270 23.36 6.99 -3.94
N GLN A 271 24.51 6.84 -4.58
CA GLN A 271 24.67 7.14 -6.00
C GLN A 271 23.74 6.31 -6.89
N LEU A 272 23.53 5.02 -6.60
CA LEU A 272 22.59 4.19 -7.36
C LEU A 272 21.14 4.60 -7.06
N VAL A 273 20.84 4.92 -5.81
CA VAL A 273 19.51 5.41 -5.42
C VAL A 273 19.18 6.69 -6.19
N THR A 274 20.14 7.61 -6.28
CA THR A 274 20.02 8.87 -7.02
C THR A 274 19.85 8.63 -8.52
N GLU A 275 20.71 7.81 -9.13
CA GLU A 275 20.66 7.43 -10.55
C GLU A 275 19.29 6.89 -10.95
N PHE A 276 18.70 6.02 -10.13
CA PHE A 276 17.42 5.40 -10.41
C PHE A 276 16.21 6.20 -9.90
N SER A 277 16.36 7.44 -9.45
CA SER A 277 15.25 8.26 -8.91
C SER A 277 14.80 9.38 -9.86
N SER A 278 14.86 9.16 -11.17
CA SER A 278 14.60 10.19 -12.20
C SER A 278 13.20 10.78 -12.09
N ARG A 279 12.19 9.93 -11.84
CA ARG A 279 10.80 10.37 -11.70
C ARG A 279 10.63 11.41 -10.59
N SER A 280 11.22 11.15 -9.42
CA SER A 280 11.16 12.07 -8.27
C SER A 280 11.85 13.38 -8.60
N ARG A 281 13.03 13.33 -9.23
CA ARG A 281 13.78 14.51 -9.66
C ARG A 281 12.98 15.39 -10.61
N HIS A 282 12.31 14.82 -11.61
CA HIS A 282 11.45 15.60 -12.52
C HIS A 282 10.27 16.25 -11.79
N ILE A 283 9.65 15.54 -10.85
CA ILE A 283 8.55 16.09 -10.04
C ILE A 283 9.02 17.24 -9.17
N ASP A 284 10.17 17.09 -8.51
CA ASP A 284 10.70 18.11 -7.61
C ASP A 284 11.08 19.38 -8.38
N ILE A 285 11.74 19.26 -9.54
CA ILE A 285 12.05 20.39 -10.43
C ILE A 285 10.78 21.15 -10.86
N GLU A 286 9.76 20.43 -11.34
CA GLU A 286 8.51 21.09 -11.79
C GLU A 286 7.72 21.67 -10.61
N LYS A 287 7.73 21.01 -9.45
CA LYS A 287 7.10 21.51 -8.22
C LYS A 287 7.78 22.80 -7.77
N ASP A 288 9.10 22.89 -7.83
CA ASP A 288 9.84 24.12 -7.47
C ASP A 288 9.51 25.26 -8.45
N ARG A 289 9.48 24.97 -9.77
CA ARG A 289 9.02 25.94 -10.78
C ARG A 289 7.62 26.48 -10.49
N LEU A 290 6.68 25.60 -10.12
CA LEU A 290 5.30 25.98 -9.77
C LEU A 290 5.23 26.79 -8.47
N ILE A 291 6.13 26.57 -7.52
CA ILE A 291 6.23 27.37 -6.30
C ILE A 291 6.74 28.78 -6.63
N ASP A 292 7.77 28.89 -7.46
CA ASP A 292 8.31 30.18 -7.91
C ASP A 292 7.25 31.00 -8.67
N GLU A 293 6.49 30.35 -9.54
CA GLU A 293 5.36 30.96 -10.26
C GLU A 293 4.25 31.43 -9.30
N TYR A 294 3.94 30.63 -8.27
CA TYR A 294 2.98 31.01 -7.23
C TYR A 294 3.43 32.25 -6.47
N ILE A 295 4.71 32.30 -6.07
CA ILE A 295 5.30 33.44 -5.35
C ILE A 295 5.29 34.69 -6.23
N ALA A 296 5.70 34.58 -7.50
CA ALA A 296 5.69 35.71 -8.43
C ALA A 296 4.29 36.30 -8.62
N THR A 297 3.25 35.45 -8.63
CA THR A 297 1.86 35.88 -8.86
C THR A 297 1.18 36.41 -7.59
N HIS A 298 1.47 35.82 -6.42
CA HIS A 298 0.75 36.12 -5.16
C HIS A 298 1.57 36.96 -4.17
N GLY A 299 2.86 37.20 -4.44
CA GLY A 299 3.77 37.95 -3.57
C GLY A 299 4.08 37.28 -2.22
N ARG A 300 3.77 35.99 -2.05
CA ARG A 300 3.98 35.24 -0.80
C ARG A 300 4.23 33.75 -1.04
N ALA A 301 4.91 33.11 -0.10
CA ALA A 301 5.14 31.68 -0.12
C ALA A 301 3.83 30.87 0.00
N PRO A 302 3.70 29.73 -0.71
CA PRO A 302 2.53 28.86 -0.61
C PRO A 302 2.44 28.16 0.75
N SER A 303 1.21 27.96 1.24
CA SER A 303 0.94 27.12 2.41
C SER A 303 1.32 25.65 2.17
N LYS A 304 1.49 24.84 3.22
CA LYS A 304 1.75 23.39 3.10
C LYS A 304 0.69 22.67 2.25
N VAL A 305 -0.58 23.02 2.39
CA VAL A 305 -1.68 22.45 1.59
C VAL A 305 -1.55 22.85 0.12
N THR A 306 -1.19 24.09 -0.15
CA THR A 306 -0.93 24.57 -1.52
C THR A 306 0.26 23.83 -2.14
N VAL A 307 1.36 23.66 -1.41
CA VAL A 307 2.53 22.91 -1.88
C VAL A 307 2.17 21.46 -2.24
N ILE A 308 1.32 20.79 -1.45
CA ILE A 308 0.82 19.45 -1.78
C ILE A 308 0.06 19.46 -3.12
N ARG A 309 -0.81 20.47 -3.35
CA ARG A 309 -1.55 20.61 -4.60
C ARG A 309 -0.63 20.88 -5.80
N LEU A 310 0.36 21.76 -5.65
CA LEU A 310 1.35 22.03 -6.68
C LEU A 310 2.18 20.77 -7.00
N ARG A 311 2.54 19.99 -5.98
CA ARG A 311 3.22 18.69 -6.18
C ARG A 311 2.34 17.69 -6.95
N GLN A 312 1.04 17.65 -6.69
CA GLN A 312 0.10 16.81 -7.45
C GLN A 312 0.02 17.25 -8.92
N GLN A 313 -0.05 18.56 -9.16
CA GLN A 313 0.01 19.13 -10.51
C GLN A 313 1.31 18.76 -11.22
N ALA A 314 2.47 18.99 -10.59
CA ALA A 314 3.79 18.61 -11.12
C ALA A 314 3.86 17.11 -11.44
N THR A 315 3.28 16.26 -10.57
CA THR A 315 3.22 14.81 -10.79
C THR A 315 2.48 14.46 -12.07
N LEU A 316 1.36 15.11 -12.36
CA LEU A 316 0.61 14.85 -13.60
C LEU A 316 1.30 15.45 -14.84
N ALA A 317 1.80 16.68 -14.73
CA ALA A 317 2.44 17.40 -15.84
C ALA A 317 3.72 16.71 -16.34
N THR A 318 4.50 16.13 -15.43
CA THR A 318 5.77 15.45 -15.75
C THR A 318 5.61 13.95 -16.02
N ARG A 319 4.37 13.46 -16.17
CA ARG A 319 4.10 12.03 -16.36
C ARG A 319 4.32 11.64 -17.83
N PRO A 320 5.36 10.86 -18.16
CA PRO A 320 5.50 10.34 -19.51
C PRO A 320 4.46 9.23 -19.77
N GLU A 321 4.23 8.95 -21.05
CA GLU A 321 3.46 7.79 -21.48
C GLU A 321 4.13 6.48 -21.03
N LYS A 322 3.32 5.46 -20.72
CA LYS A 322 3.89 4.14 -20.36
C LYS A 322 4.39 3.48 -21.65
N GLN A 323 5.62 2.98 -21.62
CA GLN A 323 6.11 2.09 -22.66
C GLN A 323 6.05 0.66 -22.14
N LEU A 324 5.50 -0.26 -22.93
CA LEU A 324 5.48 -1.69 -22.61
C LEU A 324 6.87 -2.27 -22.95
N ARG A 325 7.58 -2.75 -21.93
CA ARG A 325 8.91 -3.37 -22.06
C ARG A 325 8.92 -4.69 -21.31
N SER A 326 9.75 -5.62 -21.75
CA SER A 326 9.97 -6.86 -21.00
C SER A 326 10.83 -6.60 -19.77
N LEU A 327 10.66 -7.43 -18.73
CA LEU A 327 11.53 -7.37 -17.56
C LEU A 327 12.99 -7.65 -17.93
N ALA A 328 13.26 -8.53 -18.89
CA ALA A 328 14.60 -8.78 -19.40
C ALA A 328 15.25 -7.50 -19.98
N ASP A 329 14.55 -6.75 -20.81
CA ASP A 329 15.06 -5.50 -21.41
C ASP A 329 15.34 -4.43 -20.34
N LEU A 330 14.42 -4.29 -19.38
CA LEU A 330 14.56 -3.37 -18.25
C LEU A 330 15.78 -3.74 -17.41
N THR A 331 15.90 -5.02 -17.03
CA THR A 331 17.00 -5.53 -16.22
C THR A 331 18.35 -5.36 -16.92
N HIS A 332 18.41 -5.60 -18.24
CA HIS A 332 19.61 -5.37 -19.04
C HIS A 332 20.05 -3.90 -19.01
N GLU A 333 19.11 -2.97 -19.18
CA GLU A 333 19.39 -1.54 -19.11
C GLU A 333 19.85 -1.12 -17.71
N TRP A 334 19.15 -1.56 -16.66
CA TRP A 334 19.47 -1.22 -15.28
C TRP A 334 20.84 -1.74 -14.88
N ARG A 335 21.17 -3.00 -15.21
CA ARG A 335 22.52 -3.55 -14.99
C ARG A 335 23.57 -2.72 -15.73
N SER A 336 23.32 -2.35 -16.98
CA SER A 336 24.26 -1.52 -17.75
C SER A 336 24.49 -0.14 -17.14
N ARG A 337 23.43 0.53 -16.66
CA ARG A 337 23.52 1.82 -15.96
C ARG A 337 24.29 1.69 -14.64
N ALA A 338 23.96 0.68 -13.84
CA ALA A 338 24.65 0.41 -12.58
C ALA A 338 26.13 0.07 -12.79
N SER A 339 26.46 -0.75 -13.80
CA SER A 339 27.85 -1.13 -14.07
C SER A 339 28.73 0.06 -14.40
N ARG A 340 28.20 1.02 -15.19
CA ARG A 340 28.93 2.26 -15.50
C ARG A 340 29.18 3.13 -14.27
N LEU A 341 28.25 3.15 -13.32
CA LEU A 341 28.37 3.98 -12.12
C LEU A 341 29.28 3.35 -11.06
N LEU A 342 29.27 2.02 -10.97
CA LEU A 342 30.03 1.26 -9.97
C LEU A 342 31.44 0.85 -10.43
N ASP A 343 31.74 0.97 -11.73
CA ASP A 343 32.97 0.48 -12.36
C ASP A 343 33.21 -1.03 -12.16
N VAL A 344 32.12 -1.79 -11.98
CA VAL A 344 32.09 -3.27 -11.87
C VAL A 344 30.81 -3.79 -12.48
N ASP A 345 30.74 -5.07 -12.87
CA ASP A 345 29.48 -5.65 -13.33
C ASP A 345 28.39 -5.57 -12.24
N GLY A 346 27.23 -4.99 -12.57
CA GLY A 346 26.14 -4.77 -11.61
C GLY A 346 25.61 -6.05 -10.97
N THR A 347 25.61 -7.17 -11.70
CA THR A 347 25.18 -8.47 -11.16
C THR A 347 26.24 -9.05 -10.22
N ALA A 348 27.52 -8.91 -10.56
CA ALA A 348 28.64 -9.27 -9.69
C ALA A 348 28.65 -8.43 -8.40
N TRP A 349 28.40 -7.13 -8.51
CA TRP A 349 28.23 -6.26 -7.35
C TRP A 349 27.06 -6.72 -6.48
N ALA A 350 25.89 -6.99 -7.07
CA ALA A 350 24.71 -7.42 -6.33
C ALA A 350 24.97 -8.68 -5.52
N ARG A 351 25.64 -9.67 -6.12
CA ARG A 351 26.06 -10.90 -5.43
C ARG A 351 26.93 -10.57 -4.23
N THR A 352 27.99 -9.77 -4.40
CA THR A 352 28.86 -9.34 -3.29
C THR A 352 28.09 -8.57 -2.21
N ALA A 353 27.12 -7.73 -2.59
CA ALA A 353 26.31 -6.93 -1.68
C ALA A 353 25.40 -7.77 -0.78
N VAL A 354 25.04 -8.99 -1.19
CA VAL A 354 24.24 -9.94 -0.38
C VAL A 354 25.07 -11.09 0.22
N SER A 355 26.32 -11.29 -0.23
CA SER A 355 27.23 -12.30 0.34
C SER A 355 27.76 -11.95 1.74
N HIS A 356 27.66 -10.68 2.15
CA HIS A 356 28.09 -10.25 3.48
C HIS A 356 27.02 -10.61 4.51
N HIS A 357 27.12 -11.82 5.05
CA HIS A 357 26.24 -12.30 6.12
C HIS A 357 26.74 -11.81 7.47
N ASP A 358 26.27 -10.63 7.89
CA ASP A 358 26.30 -10.25 9.31
C ASP A 358 24.87 -10.34 9.86
N ALA A 359 24.35 -11.56 9.94
CA ALA A 359 22.96 -11.78 10.33
C ALA A 359 22.77 -11.36 11.79
N GLN A 360 22.09 -10.23 12.01
CA GLN A 360 21.60 -9.87 13.33
C GLN A 360 20.74 -11.02 13.87
N LYS A 361 20.99 -11.43 15.11
CA LYS A 361 20.16 -12.44 15.77
C LYS A 361 18.71 -11.92 15.79
N PRO A 362 17.75 -12.64 15.18
CA PRO A 362 16.37 -12.21 15.18
C PRO A 362 15.82 -12.26 16.61
N LEU A 363 15.01 -11.27 16.96
CA LEU A 363 14.36 -11.10 18.25
C LEU A 363 13.00 -11.81 18.25
N CYS A 364 12.67 -12.44 19.36
CA CYS A 364 11.30 -12.83 19.71
C CYS A 364 10.66 -11.75 20.59
N ALA A 365 9.33 -11.70 20.68
CA ALA A 365 8.66 -10.71 21.55
C ALA A 365 9.05 -10.85 23.02
N GLU A 366 9.34 -12.08 23.47
CA GLU A 366 9.78 -12.40 24.84
C GLU A 366 11.19 -11.89 25.18
N ASP A 367 12.03 -11.61 24.16
CA ASP A 367 13.38 -11.08 24.36
C ASP A 367 13.37 -9.60 24.77
N ILE A 368 12.25 -8.89 24.60
CA ILE A 368 12.16 -7.45 24.83
C ILE A 368 11.64 -7.16 26.23
N GLU A 369 12.51 -6.59 27.06
CA GLU A 369 12.12 -6.20 28.41
C GLU A 369 11.04 -5.11 28.42
N ARG A 370 10.11 -5.21 29.38
CA ARG A 370 9.04 -4.23 29.57
C ARG A 370 9.56 -2.82 29.91
N SER A 371 10.73 -2.73 30.53
CA SER A 371 11.44 -1.46 30.81
C SER A 371 11.76 -0.71 29.51
N ILE A 372 12.29 -1.41 28.50
CA ILE A 372 12.61 -0.88 27.17
C ILE A 372 11.33 -0.42 26.46
N LEU A 373 10.27 -1.24 26.52
CA LEU A 373 8.98 -0.87 25.92
C LEU A 373 8.41 0.42 26.52
N ASN A 374 8.50 0.59 27.83
CA ASN A 374 8.02 1.79 28.51
C ASN A 374 8.80 3.05 28.10
N GLN A 375 10.13 2.95 27.98
CA GLN A 375 10.96 4.06 27.51
C GLN A 375 10.68 4.42 26.05
N LEU A 376 10.52 3.42 25.18
CA LEU A 376 10.16 3.67 23.78
C LEU A 376 8.76 4.26 23.62
N ALA A 377 7.80 3.85 24.46
CA ALA A 377 6.46 4.43 24.45
C ALA A 377 6.46 5.93 24.78
N GLU A 378 7.38 6.39 25.64
CA GLU A 378 7.58 7.83 25.91
C GLU A 378 8.07 8.56 24.66
N HIS A 379 9.09 8.03 23.98
CA HIS A 379 9.59 8.59 22.71
C HIS A 379 8.52 8.60 21.61
N VAL A 380 7.66 7.59 21.55
CA VAL A 380 6.54 7.53 20.59
C VAL A 380 5.56 8.69 20.82
N VAL A 381 5.21 8.99 22.08
CA VAL A 381 4.32 10.12 22.40
C VAL A 381 5.02 11.45 22.14
N GLU A 382 6.28 11.58 22.52
CA GLU A 382 7.09 12.78 22.27
C GLU A 382 7.14 13.11 20.78
N ALA A 383 7.55 12.16 19.94
CA ALA A 383 7.62 12.32 18.49
C ALA A 383 6.26 12.61 17.84
N ALA A 384 5.17 12.01 18.35
CA ALA A 384 3.82 12.32 17.88
C ALA A 384 3.44 13.77 18.23
N SER A 385 3.77 14.24 19.43
CA SER A 385 3.43 15.57 19.93
C SER A 385 4.19 16.70 19.25
N GLU A 386 5.42 16.45 18.79
CA GLU A 386 6.20 17.42 18.00
C GLU A 386 5.52 17.77 16.67
N ARG A 387 4.80 16.79 16.08
CA ARG A 387 4.22 16.93 14.74
C ARG A 387 2.74 17.23 14.76
N ARG A 388 2.03 16.92 15.85
CA ARG A 388 0.57 16.96 15.92
C ARG A 388 0.09 17.39 17.30
N SER A 389 -0.93 18.25 17.33
CA SER A 389 -1.65 18.60 18.56
C SER A 389 -2.63 17.51 19.02
N THR A 390 -3.09 16.66 18.10
CA THR A 390 -3.92 15.49 18.40
C THR A 390 -3.50 14.31 17.51
N TRP A 391 -3.62 13.10 18.04
CA TRP A 391 -3.23 11.87 17.35
C TRP A 391 -4.23 10.75 17.61
N THR A 392 -4.27 9.79 16.69
CA THR A 392 -5.05 8.56 16.80
C THR A 392 -4.15 7.38 17.16
N ARG A 393 -4.75 6.24 17.52
CA ARG A 393 -4.04 4.96 17.67
C ARG A 393 -3.14 4.65 16.48
N TRP A 394 -3.63 4.90 15.26
CA TRP A 394 -2.85 4.64 14.03
C TRP A 394 -1.69 5.60 13.82
N ASN A 395 -1.72 6.80 14.39
CA ASN A 395 -0.55 7.67 14.41
C ASN A 395 0.53 7.13 15.36
N LEU A 396 0.12 6.65 16.55
CA LEU A 396 1.02 6.02 17.51
C LEU A 396 1.58 4.71 16.98
N TYR A 397 0.76 3.87 16.33
CA TYR A 397 1.21 2.63 15.70
C TYR A 397 2.26 2.87 14.61
N ALA A 398 2.01 3.86 13.74
CA ALA A 398 2.99 4.23 12.71
C ALA A 398 4.31 4.69 13.33
N GLU A 399 4.27 5.44 14.43
CA GLU A 399 5.48 5.89 15.13
C GLU A 399 6.18 4.75 15.86
N ALA A 400 5.46 3.88 16.57
CA ALA A 400 6.01 2.68 17.20
C ALA A 400 6.70 1.76 16.17
N SER A 401 6.11 1.61 14.98
CA SER A 401 6.74 0.88 13.87
C SER A 401 8.03 1.56 13.39
N ARG A 402 8.08 2.90 13.33
CA ARG A 402 9.32 3.64 12.98
C ARG A 402 10.42 3.47 14.02
N GLN A 403 10.07 3.56 15.30
CA GLN A 403 11.02 3.41 16.42
C GLN A 403 11.62 1.99 16.49
N THR A 404 10.85 0.97 16.10
CA THR A 404 11.27 -0.44 16.08
C THR A 404 11.75 -0.92 14.71
N MET A 405 11.86 -0.03 13.72
CA MET A 405 12.27 -0.39 12.36
C MET A 405 13.71 -0.92 12.27
N GLY A 406 14.58 -0.50 13.20
CA GLY A 406 15.95 -1.00 13.29
C GLY A 406 16.08 -2.40 13.89
N TRP A 407 15.02 -2.93 14.50
CA TRP A 407 15.01 -4.26 15.10
C TRP A 407 14.62 -5.31 14.07
N ARG A 408 15.18 -6.51 14.15
CA ARG A 408 14.84 -7.63 13.27
C ARG A 408 14.17 -8.73 14.07
N PHE A 409 12.96 -9.12 13.68
CA PHE A 409 12.17 -10.12 14.40
C PHE A 409 12.25 -11.50 13.75
N ALA A 410 12.03 -12.55 14.54
CA ALA A 410 11.98 -13.93 14.07
C ALA A 410 10.68 -14.21 13.30
N ALA A 411 9.54 -13.77 13.83
CA ALA A 411 8.24 -13.85 13.19
C ALA A 411 7.56 -12.49 13.05
N THR A 412 6.62 -12.39 12.12
CA THR A 412 5.78 -11.19 11.95
C THR A 412 4.93 -10.94 13.19
N ASP A 413 4.39 -11.99 13.80
CA ASP A 413 3.59 -11.92 15.02
C ASP A 413 4.38 -11.31 16.20
N ASP A 414 5.69 -11.57 16.30
CA ASP A 414 6.55 -10.93 17.32
C ASP A 414 6.61 -9.42 17.11
N ARG A 415 6.81 -8.97 15.87
CA ARG A 415 6.82 -7.54 15.54
C ARG A 415 5.47 -6.91 15.86
N GLU A 416 4.38 -7.52 15.41
CA GLU A 416 3.03 -7.00 15.65
C GLU A 416 2.74 -6.90 17.15
N ALA A 417 3.12 -7.91 17.94
CA ALA A 417 2.98 -7.89 19.39
C ALA A 417 3.75 -6.73 20.03
N ILE A 418 5.02 -6.53 19.65
CA ILE A 418 5.83 -5.43 20.18
C ILE A 418 5.26 -4.06 19.78
N VAL A 419 4.92 -3.86 18.50
CA VAL A 419 4.36 -2.59 18.01
C VAL A 419 3.00 -2.32 18.67
N GLY A 420 2.17 -3.34 18.83
CA GLY A 420 0.89 -3.27 19.56
C GLY A 420 1.08 -2.86 21.01
N MET A 421 1.97 -3.53 21.75
CA MET A 421 2.28 -3.19 23.14
C MET A 421 2.84 -1.78 23.30
N LEU A 422 3.71 -1.32 22.40
CA LEU A 422 4.19 0.07 22.38
C LEU A 422 3.07 1.06 22.12
N THR A 423 2.18 0.74 21.18
CA THR A 423 1.02 1.58 20.85
C THR A 423 0.10 1.71 22.06
N ASP A 424 -0.20 0.60 22.75
CA ASP A 424 -1.03 0.59 23.95
C ASP A 424 -0.38 1.38 25.10
N ALA A 425 0.92 1.19 25.32
CA ALA A 425 1.67 1.92 26.33
C ALA A 425 1.73 3.43 26.04
N ALA A 426 1.85 3.82 24.77
CA ALA A 426 1.81 5.22 24.34
C ALA A 426 0.39 5.82 24.47
N GLU A 427 -0.65 5.03 24.17
CA GLU A 427 -2.04 5.46 24.35
C GLU A 427 -2.37 5.70 25.83
N GLN A 428 -1.89 4.84 26.75
CA GLN A 428 -2.05 5.02 28.20
C GLN A 428 -1.36 6.27 28.74
N ARG A 429 -0.33 6.76 28.04
CA ARG A 429 0.37 8.03 28.34
C ARG A 429 -0.28 9.24 27.69
N SER A 430 -1.27 9.04 26.82
CA SER A 430 -1.95 10.10 26.09
C SER A 430 -3.24 10.54 26.80
N THR A 431 -3.59 11.82 26.67
CA THR A 431 -4.88 12.33 27.17
C THR A 431 -5.99 12.05 26.16
N ARG A 432 -6.98 11.25 26.56
CA ARG A 432 -8.13 10.93 25.70
C ARG A 432 -9.10 12.11 25.61
N LEU A 433 -9.26 12.67 24.41
CA LEU A 433 -10.16 13.81 24.15
C LEU A 433 -11.61 13.41 23.90
N THR A 434 -11.86 12.20 23.41
CA THR A 434 -13.21 11.65 23.21
C THR A 434 -13.52 10.68 24.34
N PRO A 435 -14.53 10.94 25.20
CA PRO A 435 -14.87 10.04 26.29
C PRO A 435 -15.16 8.62 25.74
N PRO A 436 -14.78 7.55 26.47
CA PRO A 436 -15.10 6.19 26.05
C PRO A 436 -16.62 6.03 25.91
N GLU A 437 -17.08 5.17 25.00
CA GLU A 437 -18.48 4.76 24.97
C GLU A 437 -18.82 4.12 26.32
N LEU A 438 -19.64 4.81 27.12
CA LEU A 438 -20.10 4.36 28.42
C LEU A 438 -21.23 3.32 28.33
N ALA A 439 -21.75 3.07 27.12
CA ALA A 439 -22.85 2.16 26.86
C ALA A 439 -22.34 0.90 26.16
N VAL A 440 -22.46 -0.25 26.84
CA VAL A 440 -22.23 -1.56 26.23
C VAL A 440 -23.39 -1.85 25.29
N SER A 441 -23.13 -1.92 23.98
CA SER A 441 -24.13 -2.42 23.03
C SER A 441 -24.42 -3.89 23.34
N PRO A 442 -25.67 -4.29 23.61
CA PRO A 442 -25.98 -5.67 23.98
C PRO A 442 -25.63 -6.62 22.84
N ALA A 443 -25.00 -7.75 23.17
CA ALA A 443 -24.56 -8.78 22.22
C ALA A 443 -25.70 -9.40 21.37
N ARG A 444 -26.96 -9.11 21.71
CA ARG A 444 -28.14 -9.42 20.91
C ARG A 444 -29.09 -8.23 20.93
N VAL A 445 -29.36 -7.67 19.76
CA VAL A 445 -30.54 -6.84 19.53
C VAL A 445 -31.72 -7.81 19.39
N PRO A 446 -32.70 -7.83 20.31
CA PRO A 446 -33.88 -8.68 20.16
C PRO A 446 -34.64 -8.28 18.88
N PRO A 447 -35.24 -9.23 18.15
CA PRO A 447 -36.05 -8.90 17.00
C PRO A 447 -37.23 -8.02 17.45
N CYS A 448 -37.40 -6.87 16.79
CA CYS A 448 -38.58 -6.02 16.96
C CYS A 448 -39.83 -6.86 16.71
N ARG A 449 -40.78 -6.82 17.65
CA ARG A 449 -42.09 -7.47 17.53
C ARG A 449 -42.99 -6.74 16.54
#